data_AF-A0A969T1S8-F1
#
_entry.id   AF-A0A969T1S8-F1
#
_cell.length_a   1.000
_cell.length_b   1.000
_cell.length_c   1.000
_cell.angle_alpha   90.00
_cell.angle_beta   90.00
_cell.angle_gamma   90.00
#
_symmetry.space_group_name_H-M   'P 1'
#
loop_
_entity.id
_entity.type
_entity.pdbx_description
1 polymer ?
#
loop_
_entity_poly.entity_id
_entity_poly.type
_entity_poly.pdbx_seq_one_letter_code
_entity_poly.pdbx_strand_id
1 'polypeptide(L)'
;MITRQARVHEDDDLIIAIENSWSTDHGLGIAGWVLSKGAALEKMEICVDDTRVTASWHPRPDITAEHPNYCNEAYGFAVQIPRLVKHQAGFNIATKERQLLKTVSFDGSSPIPPQGFAEGGNLFNEFIQIVNDNQLRVLEIGSRIVSPGSTSKRLLFPNAASYTGFDYYPDDNTDVVGDAHKLSSYFGDQRFDAIFSISVFEHLAMPWIVAKEINQLLEVGGITLHATHNAWPIHEVPWDFWRFSDEALKVLFSPALGFEVIAAGYFDPARIYLDSLHAGFELLPTVPAFGGVAVLAKKVADVVPGRFNWNATVEEILGSSTHYPAPAQMQLGKPKERISNPSLSRQSIAAQPPASQEKVKQLRKKVNRLKSRLENSDSEIAALKEKIAAMESSKFWKLRTRWMQLKQILNPDSQDANTMNAVERGTECK
;
A
#
# COMPACT_ATOMS: atom_id res chain seq x y z
N MET A 1 -9.42 -9.55 2.73
CA MET A 1 -10.70 -8.88 2.47
C MET A 1 -11.78 -9.59 3.26
N ILE A 2 -12.27 -8.94 4.32
CA ILE A 2 -13.53 -9.31 4.95
C ILE A 2 -14.60 -8.79 3.99
N THR A 3 -15.26 -9.66 3.26
CA THR A 3 -16.43 -9.30 2.45
C THR A 3 -17.52 -8.85 3.43
N ARG A 4 -17.62 -7.54 3.67
CA ARG A 4 -18.88 -6.98 4.16
C ARG A 4 -19.92 -7.35 3.09
N GLN A 5 -21.03 -7.98 3.50
CA GLN A 5 -22.14 -8.21 2.59
C GLN A 5 -22.56 -6.87 2.00
N ALA A 6 -22.34 -6.69 0.70
CA ALA A 6 -22.79 -5.50 0.00
C ALA A 6 -24.31 -5.40 0.15
N ARG A 7 -24.82 -4.20 0.38
CA ARG A 7 -26.27 -3.97 0.40
C ARG A 7 -26.72 -3.83 -1.05
N VAL A 8 -27.32 -4.89 -1.58
CA VAL A 8 -27.83 -4.94 -2.95
C VAL A 8 -29.29 -4.47 -2.96
N HIS A 9 -29.58 -3.57 -3.88
CA HIS A 9 -30.89 -3.02 -4.18
C HIS A 9 -31.20 -3.28 -5.65
N GLU A 10 -32.37 -3.83 -5.92
CA GLU A 10 -32.78 -4.23 -7.26
C GLU A 10 -34.22 -3.77 -7.52
N ASP A 11 -34.43 -3.15 -8.67
CA ASP A 11 -35.75 -2.84 -9.23
C ASP A 11 -35.83 -3.35 -10.68
N ASP A 12 -36.87 -2.98 -11.43
CA ASP A 12 -37.08 -3.47 -12.79
C ASP A 12 -35.99 -3.02 -13.79
N ASP A 13 -35.30 -1.92 -13.51
CA ASP A 13 -34.36 -1.28 -14.42
C ASP A 13 -32.89 -1.46 -14.00
N LEU A 14 -32.62 -1.48 -12.69
CA LEU A 14 -31.27 -1.39 -12.13
C LEU A 14 -31.01 -2.44 -11.03
N ILE A 15 -29.73 -2.81 -10.91
CA ILE A 15 -29.16 -3.46 -9.74
C ILE A 15 -28.05 -2.55 -9.22
N ILE A 16 -28.12 -2.14 -7.96
CA ILE A 16 -27.13 -1.29 -7.31
C ILE A 16 -26.66 -1.98 -6.03
N ALA A 17 -25.36 -2.08 -5.84
CA ALA A 17 -24.78 -2.57 -4.59
C ALA A 17 -23.93 -1.49 -3.94
N ILE A 18 -24.17 -1.23 -2.65
CA ILE A 18 -23.27 -0.42 -1.82
C ILE A 18 -22.33 -1.37 -1.08
N GLU A 19 -21.06 -1.35 -1.47
CA GLU A 19 -20.01 -2.18 -0.88
C GLU A 19 -19.39 -1.52 0.34
N ASN A 20 -19.13 -0.21 0.25
CA ASN A 20 -18.52 0.58 1.31
C ASN A 20 -19.20 1.94 1.48
N SER A 21 -19.22 2.42 2.72
CA SER A 21 -19.61 3.77 3.06
C SER A 21 -18.77 4.29 4.21
N TRP A 22 -18.37 5.54 4.17
CA TRP A 22 -17.67 6.25 5.25
C TRP A 22 -18.19 7.67 5.33
N SER A 23 -18.07 8.32 6.48
CA SER A 23 -18.57 9.68 6.64
C SER A 23 -17.71 10.47 7.61
N THR A 24 -17.58 11.75 7.31
CA THR A 24 -17.10 12.79 8.20
C THR A 24 -18.20 13.83 8.37
N ASP A 25 -17.98 14.82 9.22
CA ASP A 25 -18.91 15.94 9.38
C ASP A 25 -19.10 16.80 8.13
N HIS A 26 -18.19 16.70 7.15
CA HIS A 26 -18.17 17.52 5.94
C HIS A 26 -18.31 16.69 4.65
N GLY A 27 -18.49 15.36 4.74
CA GLY A 27 -18.70 14.55 3.55
C GLY A 27 -19.15 13.13 3.82
N LEU A 28 -19.90 12.58 2.86
CA LEU A 28 -20.34 11.20 2.81
C LEU A 28 -19.67 10.51 1.63
N GLY A 29 -18.84 9.51 1.93
CA GLY A 29 -18.25 8.64 0.94
C GLY A 29 -19.05 7.36 0.75
N ILE A 30 -19.28 7.00 -0.49
CA ILE A 30 -19.91 5.72 -0.87
C ILE A 30 -19.15 5.12 -2.05
N ALA A 31 -18.98 3.80 -2.02
CA ALA A 31 -18.43 3.04 -3.12
C ALA A 31 -19.22 1.75 -3.31
N GLY A 32 -19.37 1.36 -4.57
CA GLY A 32 -20.24 0.27 -4.95
C GLY A 32 -20.17 -0.04 -6.44
N TRP A 33 -21.21 -0.70 -6.94
CA TRP A 33 -21.38 -0.93 -8.36
C TRP A 33 -22.86 -0.82 -8.77
N VAL A 34 -23.07 -0.58 -10.06
CA VAL A 34 -24.38 -0.55 -10.71
C VAL A 34 -24.37 -1.46 -11.94
N LEU A 35 -25.52 -2.05 -12.24
CA LEU A 35 -25.79 -2.73 -13.49
C LEU A 35 -27.18 -2.29 -13.99
N SER A 36 -27.27 -1.89 -15.25
CA SER A 36 -28.55 -1.61 -15.89
C SER A 36 -29.05 -2.82 -16.65
N LYS A 37 -30.33 -3.16 -16.48
CA LYS A 37 -30.95 -4.35 -17.07
C LYS A 37 -31.36 -4.14 -18.51
N GLY A 38 -31.77 -2.92 -18.87
CA GLY A 38 -32.37 -2.60 -20.17
C GLY A 38 -31.49 -1.77 -21.11
N ALA A 39 -30.91 -0.67 -20.63
CA ALA A 39 -30.19 0.30 -21.45
C ALA A 39 -28.75 0.52 -20.96
N ALA A 40 -27.83 0.86 -21.87
CA ALA A 40 -26.47 1.22 -21.49
C ALA A 40 -26.44 2.47 -20.61
N LEU A 41 -25.54 2.50 -19.63
CA LEU A 41 -25.35 3.66 -18.77
C LEU A 41 -24.50 4.71 -19.48
N GLU A 42 -25.00 5.94 -19.56
CA GLU A 42 -24.28 7.08 -20.17
C GLU A 42 -23.74 8.06 -19.13
N LYS A 43 -24.46 8.24 -18.02
CA LYS A 43 -24.08 9.12 -16.92
C LYS A 43 -24.53 8.54 -15.57
N MET A 44 -23.75 8.80 -14.52
CA MET A 44 -24.15 8.53 -13.13
C MET A 44 -23.99 9.79 -12.27
N GLU A 45 -25.09 10.23 -11.69
CA GLU A 45 -25.11 11.26 -10.66
C GLU A 45 -25.72 10.69 -9.39
N ILE A 46 -25.05 10.91 -8.27
CA ILE A 46 -25.53 10.48 -6.97
C ILE A 46 -25.95 11.72 -6.19
N CYS A 47 -27.16 11.66 -5.64
CA CYS A 47 -27.78 12.75 -4.90
C CYS A 47 -27.98 12.35 -3.44
N VAL A 48 -27.56 13.23 -2.52
CA VAL A 48 -27.88 13.12 -1.09
C VAL A 48 -28.33 14.50 -0.63
N ASP A 49 -29.54 14.56 -0.07
CA ASP A 49 -30.24 15.81 0.19
C ASP A 49 -30.31 16.65 -1.12
N ASP A 50 -29.92 17.92 -1.08
CA ASP A 50 -29.89 18.79 -2.28
C ASP A 50 -28.55 18.74 -3.06
N THR A 51 -27.57 17.95 -2.59
CA THR A 51 -26.23 17.89 -3.20
C THR A 51 -26.16 16.78 -4.25
N ARG A 52 -25.70 17.13 -5.45
CA ARG A 52 -25.49 16.20 -6.56
C ARG A 52 -24.02 16.14 -6.93
N VAL A 53 -23.49 14.92 -7.10
CA VAL A 53 -22.11 14.71 -7.55
C VAL A 53 -22.11 13.70 -8.69
N THR A 54 -21.39 14.03 -9.77
CA THR A 54 -21.10 13.06 -10.84
C THR A 54 -20.06 12.08 -10.33
N ALA A 55 -20.38 10.79 -10.34
CA ALA A 55 -19.45 9.76 -9.88
C ALA A 55 -18.40 9.46 -10.95
N SER A 56 -17.16 9.21 -10.52
CA SER A 56 -16.24 8.46 -11.38
C SER A 56 -16.68 7.00 -11.37
N TRP A 57 -16.52 6.35 -12.51
CA TRP A 57 -16.91 4.96 -12.68
C TRP A 57 -15.95 4.20 -13.58
N HIS A 58 -15.92 2.89 -13.41
CA HIS A 58 -15.06 2.01 -14.19
C HIS A 58 -15.74 0.65 -14.40
N PRO A 59 -15.44 -0.05 -15.50
CA PRO A 59 -15.87 -1.42 -15.72
C PRO A 59 -15.65 -2.34 -14.51
N ARG A 60 -16.65 -3.20 -14.26
CA ARG A 60 -16.61 -4.33 -13.31
C ARG A 60 -16.94 -5.63 -14.06
N PRO A 61 -15.99 -6.18 -14.83
CA PRO A 61 -16.20 -7.41 -15.58
C PRO A 61 -16.44 -8.63 -14.67
N ASP A 62 -15.93 -8.59 -13.44
CA ASP A 62 -16.21 -9.57 -12.40
C ASP A 62 -17.71 -9.61 -12.07
N ILE A 63 -18.34 -8.45 -11.85
CA ILE A 63 -19.78 -8.33 -11.56
C ILE A 63 -20.61 -8.65 -12.80
N THR A 64 -20.20 -8.15 -13.96
CA THR A 64 -20.88 -8.44 -15.24
C THR A 64 -20.98 -9.95 -15.47
N ALA A 65 -19.92 -10.70 -15.16
CA ALA A 65 -19.91 -12.16 -15.29
C ALA A 65 -20.83 -12.89 -14.28
N GLU A 66 -21.17 -12.27 -13.15
CA GLU A 66 -22.12 -12.81 -12.16
C GLU A 66 -23.59 -12.58 -12.56
N HIS A 67 -23.83 -11.67 -13.52
CA HIS A 67 -25.17 -11.31 -13.99
C HIS A 67 -25.36 -11.56 -15.50
N PRO A 68 -25.18 -12.82 -15.99
CA PRO A 68 -25.17 -13.14 -17.42
C PRO A 68 -26.52 -12.96 -18.14
N ASN A 69 -27.60 -12.75 -17.38
CA ASN A 69 -28.95 -12.56 -17.93
C ASN A 69 -29.16 -11.14 -18.49
N TYR A 70 -28.23 -10.21 -18.26
CA TYR A 70 -28.31 -8.83 -18.75
C TYR A 70 -27.19 -8.56 -19.75
N CYS A 71 -27.49 -7.82 -20.81
CA CYS A 71 -26.55 -7.55 -21.90
C CYS A 71 -25.59 -6.39 -21.60
N ASN A 72 -25.88 -5.58 -20.58
CA ASN A 72 -25.08 -4.39 -20.28
C ASN A 72 -23.94 -4.71 -19.30
N GLU A 73 -22.90 -3.89 -19.35
CA GLU A 73 -21.76 -3.95 -18.43
C GLU A 73 -22.11 -3.36 -17.05
N ALA A 74 -21.58 -3.97 -16.00
CA ALA A 74 -21.63 -3.41 -14.65
C ALA A 74 -20.47 -2.42 -14.45
N TYR A 75 -20.75 -1.32 -13.74
CA TYR A 75 -19.77 -0.28 -13.46
C TYR A 75 -19.61 -0.09 -11.95
N GLY A 76 -18.36 -0.13 -11.50
CA GLY A 76 -17.96 0.27 -10.15
C GLY A 76 -17.96 1.79 -10.06
N PHE A 77 -18.29 2.33 -8.89
CA PHE A 77 -18.24 3.76 -8.62
C PHE A 77 -17.70 4.02 -7.22
N ALA A 78 -17.10 5.20 -7.05
CA ALA A 78 -16.77 5.76 -5.75
C ALA A 78 -16.97 7.27 -5.79
N VAL A 79 -17.64 7.83 -4.78
CA VAL A 79 -17.90 9.26 -4.70
C VAL A 79 -17.78 9.76 -3.27
N GLN A 80 -17.25 10.96 -3.11
CA GLN A 80 -17.33 11.74 -1.88
C GLN A 80 -18.33 12.88 -2.11
N ILE A 81 -19.42 12.90 -1.35
CA ILE A 81 -20.50 13.85 -1.46
C ILE A 81 -20.33 14.91 -0.36
N PRO A 82 -20.07 16.19 -0.70
CA PRO A 82 -19.96 17.26 0.29
C PRO A 82 -21.27 17.39 1.08
N ARG A 83 -21.19 17.33 2.41
CA ARG A 83 -22.36 17.40 3.27
C ARG A 83 -21.96 17.85 4.66
N LEU A 84 -22.50 18.98 5.13
CA LEU A 84 -22.30 19.43 6.50
C LEU A 84 -23.38 18.84 7.42
N VAL A 85 -22.97 17.95 8.33
CA VAL A 85 -23.89 17.26 9.25
C VAL A 85 -24.34 18.21 10.36
N LYS A 86 -25.60 18.10 10.81
CA LYS A 86 -26.10 18.79 12.00
C LYS A 86 -26.24 17.81 13.15
N HIS A 87 -25.68 18.16 14.30
CA HIS A 87 -25.64 17.31 15.48
C HIS A 87 -26.52 17.85 16.60
N GLN A 88 -26.95 16.93 17.47
CA GLN A 88 -27.64 17.25 18.71
C GLN A 88 -27.04 16.41 19.84
N ALA A 89 -26.58 17.08 20.91
CA ALA A 89 -25.98 16.43 22.07
C ALA A 89 -26.78 16.76 23.34
N GLY A 90 -27.13 15.71 24.09
CA GLY A 90 -27.73 15.82 25.42
C GLY A 90 -26.67 15.73 26.51
N PHE A 91 -26.63 16.73 27.37
CA PHE A 91 -25.75 16.80 28.54
C PHE A 91 -26.57 16.49 29.79
N ASN A 92 -26.20 15.41 30.47
CA ASN A 92 -26.73 15.05 31.77
C ASN A 92 -25.65 15.29 32.84
N ILE A 93 -25.83 16.32 33.65
CA ILE A 93 -24.82 16.83 34.57
C ILE A 93 -25.34 16.70 36.00
N ALA A 94 -24.64 15.91 36.81
CA ALA A 94 -24.89 15.78 38.23
C ALA A 94 -24.14 16.88 39.00
N THR A 95 -24.86 17.70 39.76
CA THR A 95 -24.29 18.52 40.83
C THR A 95 -24.52 17.86 42.18
N LYS A 96 -23.96 18.44 43.25
CA LYS A 96 -24.20 17.95 44.62
C LYS A 96 -25.67 18.08 45.03
N GLU A 97 -26.42 19.04 44.46
CA GLU A 97 -27.81 19.29 44.83
C GLU A 97 -28.84 18.71 43.86
N ARG A 98 -28.53 18.59 42.56
CA ARG A 98 -29.52 18.20 41.54
C ARG A 98 -28.90 17.64 40.26
N GLN A 99 -29.76 17.06 39.42
CA GLN A 99 -29.45 16.74 38.04
C GLN A 99 -29.86 17.90 37.13
N LEU A 100 -29.00 18.22 36.16
CA LEU A 100 -29.23 19.22 35.12
C LEU A 100 -29.24 18.53 33.76
N LEU A 101 -30.26 18.84 32.95
CA LEU A 101 -30.40 18.33 31.59
C LEU A 101 -30.38 19.50 30.62
N LYS A 102 -29.47 19.46 29.64
CA LYS A 102 -29.42 20.45 28.56
C LYS A 102 -29.13 19.76 27.25
N THR A 103 -29.93 20.08 26.24
CA THR A 103 -29.64 19.69 24.86
C THR A 103 -29.07 20.88 24.11
N VAL A 104 -27.99 20.64 23.36
CA VAL A 104 -27.32 21.62 22.50
C VAL A 104 -27.32 21.07 21.08
N SER A 105 -27.62 21.93 20.11
CA SER A 105 -27.48 21.61 18.69
C SER A 105 -26.30 22.41 18.13
N PHE A 106 -25.51 21.78 17.27
CA PHE A 106 -24.36 22.41 16.63
C PHE A 106 -24.12 21.77 15.26
N ASP A 107 -23.57 22.56 14.34
CA ASP A 107 -23.18 22.06 13.03
C ASP A 107 -21.84 21.31 13.14
N GLY A 108 -21.66 20.30 12.30
CA GLY A 108 -20.37 19.68 12.08
C GLY A 108 -19.38 20.67 11.46
N SER A 109 -18.11 20.28 11.40
CA SER A 109 -17.05 21.16 10.91
C SER A 109 -16.33 20.61 9.68
N SER A 110 -15.91 21.54 8.83
CA SER A 110 -14.89 21.25 7.82
C SER A 110 -13.52 21.12 8.48
N PRO A 111 -12.59 20.32 7.92
CA PRO A 111 -11.24 20.23 8.43
C PRO A 111 -10.60 21.62 8.40
N ILE A 112 -10.05 22.03 9.54
CA ILE A 112 -9.31 23.29 9.61
C ILE A 112 -7.96 23.07 8.90
N PRO A 113 -7.54 23.95 7.96
CA PRO A 113 -6.22 23.88 7.38
C PRO A 113 -5.13 23.90 8.47
N PRO A 114 -4.12 23.03 8.39
CA PRO A 114 -3.05 23.01 9.37
C PRO A 114 -2.30 24.34 9.39
N GLN A 115 -1.94 24.81 10.59
CA GLN A 115 -1.14 26.01 10.79
C GLN A 115 0.16 25.65 11.50
N GLY A 116 1.24 26.39 11.21
CA GLY A 116 2.54 26.20 11.85
C GLY A 116 3.36 25.02 11.34
N PHE A 117 3.00 24.46 10.17
CA PHE A 117 3.77 23.41 9.49
C PHE A 117 4.39 23.99 8.22
N ALA A 118 5.62 23.57 7.90
CA ALA A 118 6.27 23.96 6.67
C ALA A 118 5.53 23.38 5.46
N GLU A 119 5.34 24.19 4.41
CA GLU A 119 4.64 23.80 3.19
C GLU A 119 5.61 23.14 2.21
N GLY A 120 5.27 21.93 1.74
CA GLY A 120 6.06 21.18 0.77
C GLY A 120 5.41 21.02 -0.60
N GLY A 121 4.13 21.40 -0.74
CA GLY A 121 3.32 21.08 -1.92
C GLY A 121 3.81 21.73 -3.22
N ASN A 122 4.52 22.85 -3.14
CA ASN A 122 5.04 23.55 -4.32
C ASN A 122 6.49 23.21 -4.69
N LEU A 123 7.22 22.48 -3.84
CA LEU A 123 8.66 22.26 -4.03
C LEU A 123 8.98 21.53 -5.34
N PHE A 124 8.10 20.63 -5.81
CA PHE A 124 8.31 19.97 -7.10
C PHE A 124 8.21 20.93 -8.27
N ASN A 125 7.26 21.88 -8.24
CA ASN A 125 7.15 22.91 -9.28
C ASN A 125 8.36 23.84 -9.29
N GLU A 126 8.87 24.21 -8.11
CA GLU A 126 10.10 25.00 -7.99
C GLU A 126 11.30 24.26 -8.59
N PHE A 127 11.45 22.97 -8.30
CA PHE A 127 12.47 22.13 -8.91
C PHE A 127 12.34 22.06 -10.44
N ILE A 128 11.13 21.83 -10.96
CA ILE A 128 10.84 21.82 -12.40
C ILE A 128 11.24 23.15 -13.05
N GLN A 129 10.90 24.26 -12.42
CA GLN A 129 11.23 25.59 -12.92
C GLN A 129 12.75 25.80 -12.96
N ILE A 130 13.47 25.48 -11.89
CA ILE A 130 14.94 25.62 -11.84
C ILE A 130 15.60 24.79 -12.94
N VAL A 131 15.14 23.54 -13.14
CA VAL A 131 15.67 22.67 -14.19
C VAL A 131 15.49 23.26 -15.58
N ASN A 132 14.27 23.72 -15.89
CA ASN A 132 13.95 24.25 -17.21
C ASN A 132 14.64 25.60 -17.49
N ASP A 133 14.69 26.48 -16.50
CA ASP A 133 15.30 27.81 -16.63
C ASP A 133 16.82 27.72 -16.85
N ASN A 134 17.47 26.67 -16.34
CA ASN A 134 18.93 26.48 -16.40
C ASN A 134 19.36 25.34 -17.34
N GLN A 135 18.42 24.72 -18.05
CA GLN A 135 18.68 23.61 -18.97
C GLN A 135 19.49 22.46 -18.33
N LEU A 136 19.09 22.03 -17.14
CA LEU A 136 19.85 21.06 -16.34
C LEU A 136 19.78 19.63 -16.92
N ARG A 137 20.81 18.80 -16.67
CA ARG A 137 20.79 17.34 -16.92
C ARG A 137 20.11 16.65 -15.74
N VAL A 138 19.00 15.97 -16.02
CA VAL A 138 18.09 15.42 -14.99
C VAL A 138 18.18 13.91 -14.90
N LEU A 139 18.15 13.39 -13.66
CA LEU A 139 17.89 11.98 -13.35
C LEU A 139 16.60 11.86 -12.52
N GLU A 140 15.61 11.11 -13.01
CA GLU A 140 14.44 10.66 -12.26
C GLU A 140 14.74 9.27 -11.66
N ILE A 141 14.63 9.13 -10.33
CA ILE A 141 14.66 7.83 -9.65
C ILE A 141 13.19 7.41 -9.41
N GLY A 142 12.82 6.20 -9.84
CA GLY A 142 11.45 5.70 -9.83
C GLY A 142 10.64 6.18 -11.04
N SER A 143 11.19 6.04 -12.26
CA SER A 143 10.57 6.56 -13.48
C SER A 143 9.39 5.73 -14.00
N ARG A 144 9.19 4.49 -13.54
CA ARG A 144 8.17 3.62 -14.11
C ARG A 144 6.76 4.19 -13.94
N ILE A 145 5.93 4.07 -14.97
CA ILE A 145 4.52 4.47 -14.93
C ILE A 145 3.71 3.35 -14.25
N VAL A 146 3.39 3.54 -12.97
CA VAL A 146 2.73 2.51 -12.14
C VAL A 146 1.21 2.67 -12.03
N SER A 147 0.68 3.88 -12.20
CA SER A 147 -0.73 4.18 -11.98
C SER A 147 -1.50 4.28 -13.32
N PRO A 148 -2.62 3.57 -13.50
CA PRO A 148 -3.45 3.73 -14.69
C PRO A 148 -3.84 5.20 -14.93
N GLY A 149 -3.64 5.69 -16.15
CA GLY A 149 -3.92 7.09 -16.51
C GLY A 149 -2.85 8.10 -16.08
N SER A 150 -1.79 7.68 -15.41
CA SER A 150 -0.63 8.55 -15.16
C SER A 150 0.24 8.68 -16.41
N THR A 151 0.88 9.83 -16.55
CA THR A 151 1.77 10.15 -17.68
C THR A 151 3.22 10.27 -17.21
N SER A 152 4.16 10.06 -18.13
CA SER A 152 5.57 10.35 -17.88
C SER A 152 5.77 11.79 -17.39
N LYS A 153 6.59 11.96 -16.36
CA LYS A 153 6.99 13.28 -15.85
C LYS A 153 7.99 13.99 -16.76
N ARG A 154 8.58 13.29 -17.73
CA ARG A 154 9.52 13.84 -18.72
C ARG A 154 8.96 15.07 -19.44
N LEU A 155 7.64 15.09 -19.70
CA LEU A 155 6.95 16.21 -20.33
C LEU A 155 6.96 17.50 -19.50
N LEU A 156 7.22 17.41 -18.19
CA LEU A 156 7.36 18.57 -17.31
C LEU A 156 8.71 19.29 -17.48
N PHE A 157 9.66 18.68 -18.21
CA PHE A 157 11.02 19.18 -18.37
C PHE A 157 11.37 19.46 -19.85
N PRO A 158 10.57 20.27 -20.57
CA PRO A 158 10.76 20.50 -22.01
C PRO A 158 12.09 21.17 -22.35
N ASN A 159 12.72 21.87 -21.41
CA ASN A 159 13.96 22.61 -21.62
C ASN A 159 15.17 21.98 -20.94
N ALA A 160 15.03 20.81 -20.29
CA ALA A 160 16.17 20.10 -19.72
C ALA A 160 17.19 19.73 -20.82
N ALA A 161 18.49 19.86 -20.56
CA ALA A 161 19.51 19.47 -21.52
C ALA A 161 19.51 17.96 -21.79
N SER A 162 19.15 17.17 -20.79
CA SER A 162 18.86 15.74 -20.92
C SER A 162 17.98 15.27 -19.77
N TYR A 163 17.27 14.16 -19.98
CA TYR A 163 16.46 13.51 -18.97
C TYR A 163 16.70 12.02 -19.01
N THR A 164 17.07 11.43 -17.87
CA THR A 164 17.29 10.00 -17.71
C THR A 164 16.32 9.45 -16.67
N GLY A 165 15.51 8.46 -17.05
CA GLY A 165 14.66 7.71 -16.13
C GLY A 165 15.39 6.47 -15.60
N PHE A 166 15.37 6.29 -14.28
CA PHE A 166 15.92 5.14 -13.59
C PHE A 166 14.84 4.44 -12.77
N ASP A 167 14.73 3.11 -12.89
CA ASP A 167 13.78 2.32 -12.11
C ASP A 167 14.33 0.92 -11.83
N TYR A 168 13.76 0.23 -10.83
CA TYR A 168 14.12 -1.15 -10.53
C TYR A 168 13.63 -2.12 -11.61
N TYR A 169 12.50 -1.80 -12.25
CA TYR A 169 11.91 -2.61 -13.32
C TYR A 169 11.84 -1.85 -14.65
N PRO A 170 11.96 -2.56 -15.79
CA PRO A 170 11.87 -1.93 -17.10
C PRO A 170 10.43 -1.50 -17.44
N ASP A 171 10.31 -0.38 -18.15
CA ASP A 171 9.14 0.05 -18.94
C ASP A 171 9.56 1.04 -20.04
N ASP A 172 8.60 1.55 -20.82
CA ASP A 172 8.86 2.51 -21.90
C ASP A 172 9.36 3.89 -21.41
N ASN A 173 9.29 4.18 -20.09
CA ASN A 173 9.78 5.43 -19.50
C ASN A 173 11.14 5.26 -18.80
N THR A 174 11.66 4.03 -18.71
CA THR A 174 12.86 3.69 -17.94
C THR A 174 14.07 3.49 -18.86
N ASP A 175 15.03 4.40 -18.79
CA ASP A 175 16.24 4.38 -19.60
C ASP A 175 17.32 3.45 -18.99
N VAL A 176 17.39 3.40 -17.66
CA VAL A 176 18.37 2.58 -16.91
C VAL A 176 17.65 1.75 -15.85
N VAL A 177 17.86 0.44 -15.87
CA VAL A 177 17.26 -0.50 -14.92
C VAL A 177 18.27 -0.86 -13.84
N GLY A 178 17.93 -0.68 -12.57
CA GLY A 178 18.82 -1.04 -11.47
C GLY A 178 18.31 -0.77 -10.06
N ASP A 179 19.11 -1.20 -9.09
CA ASP A 179 18.88 -0.92 -7.67
C ASP A 179 19.47 0.45 -7.28
N ALA A 180 18.61 1.37 -6.82
CA ALA A 180 19.01 2.70 -6.38
C ALA A 180 19.99 2.69 -5.19
N HIS A 181 20.09 1.60 -4.43
CA HIS A 181 21.13 1.43 -3.40
C HIS A 181 22.55 1.29 -3.97
N LYS A 182 22.68 1.14 -5.29
CA LYS A 182 23.95 1.11 -6.04
C LYS A 182 23.94 2.10 -7.20
N LEU A 183 23.15 3.17 -7.10
CA LEU A 183 22.80 4.05 -8.22
C LEU A 183 24.04 4.56 -9.00
N SER A 184 25.11 4.98 -8.31
CA SER A 184 26.31 5.50 -8.95
C SER A 184 27.03 4.47 -9.83
N SER A 185 26.91 3.18 -9.52
CA SER A 185 27.57 2.10 -10.27
C SER A 185 27.05 1.93 -11.71
N TYR A 186 25.86 2.46 -12.02
CA TYR A 186 25.24 2.37 -13.34
C TYR A 186 25.66 3.50 -14.29
N PHE A 187 26.32 4.55 -13.79
CA PHE A 187 26.62 5.77 -14.55
C PHE A 187 28.12 6.07 -14.69
N GLY A 188 29.00 5.29 -14.05
CA GLY A 188 30.45 5.52 -14.10
C GLY A 188 30.82 6.93 -13.63
N ASP A 189 31.53 7.67 -14.49
CA ASP A 189 31.96 9.05 -14.19
C ASP A 189 30.90 10.11 -14.52
N GLN A 190 29.76 9.72 -15.09
CA GLN A 190 28.68 10.66 -15.40
C GLN A 190 28.13 11.29 -14.12
N ARG A 191 27.76 12.56 -14.23
CA ARG A 191 27.14 13.37 -13.18
C ARG A 191 25.92 14.10 -13.74
N PHE A 192 25.00 14.44 -12.86
CA PHE A 192 23.77 15.16 -13.16
C PHE A 192 23.75 16.50 -12.43
N ASP A 193 23.05 17.48 -12.99
CA ASP A 193 22.87 18.79 -12.35
C ASP A 193 21.63 18.80 -11.46
N ALA A 194 20.68 17.89 -11.72
CA ALA A 194 19.44 17.74 -10.97
C ALA A 194 19.05 16.26 -10.83
N ILE A 195 18.72 15.82 -9.62
CA ILE A 195 18.21 14.47 -9.34
C ILE A 195 16.89 14.58 -8.59
N PHE A 196 15.88 13.77 -8.91
CA PHE A 196 14.64 13.77 -8.12
C PHE A 196 13.99 12.40 -8.02
N SER A 197 13.08 12.25 -7.05
CA SER A 197 12.19 11.09 -6.93
C SER A 197 10.84 11.48 -6.33
N ILE A 198 9.76 10.84 -6.78
CA ILE A 198 8.40 11.02 -6.25
C ILE A 198 7.85 9.65 -5.86
N SER A 199 7.44 9.47 -4.60
CA SER A 199 6.93 8.21 -4.05
C SER A 199 7.92 7.03 -4.23
N VAL A 200 9.15 7.23 -3.77
CA VAL A 200 10.23 6.22 -3.84
C VAL A 200 10.86 5.95 -2.48
N PHE A 201 11.13 6.97 -1.67
CA PHE A 201 11.93 6.84 -0.46
C PHE A 201 11.30 5.92 0.60
N GLU A 202 9.98 5.79 0.61
CA GLU A 202 9.21 4.87 1.44
C GLU A 202 9.49 3.40 1.12
N HIS A 203 9.91 3.12 -0.12
CA HIS A 203 10.21 1.79 -0.65
C HIS A 203 11.72 1.45 -0.58
N LEU A 204 12.56 2.37 -0.10
CA LEU A 204 13.99 2.12 0.08
C LEU A 204 14.24 1.52 1.46
N ALA A 205 14.84 0.33 1.50
CA ALA A 205 15.20 -0.30 2.78
C ALA A 205 16.24 0.52 3.56
N MET A 206 17.16 1.16 2.84
CA MET A 206 18.23 1.99 3.40
C MET A 206 18.28 3.33 2.66
N PRO A 207 17.31 4.24 2.91
CA PRO A 207 17.21 5.50 2.18
C PRO A 207 18.46 6.37 2.34
N TRP A 208 19.21 6.19 3.43
CA TRP A 208 20.48 6.86 3.69
C TRP A 208 21.62 6.44 2.75
N ILE A 209 21.58 5.22 2.20
CA ILE A 209 22.55 4.79 1.16
C ILE A 209 22.20 5.50 -0.13
N VAL A 210 20.93 5.52 -0.51
CA VAL A 210 20.49 6.20 -1.73
C VAL A 210 20.77 7.70 -1.66
N ALA A 211 20.59 8.34 -0.50
CA ALA A 211 21.00 9.74 -0.31
C ALA A 211 22.51 9.97 -0.55
N LYS A 212 23.36 9.02 -0.15
CA LYS A 212 24.80 9.04 -0.43
C LYS A 212 25.09 8.83 -1.92
N GLU A 213 24.41 7.88 -2.58
CA GLU A 213 24.56 7.62 -4.00
C GLU A 213 24.09 8.83 -4.86
N ILE A 214 23.02 9.51 -4.44
CA ILE A 214 22.58 10.79 -5.01
C ILE A 214 23.69 11.82 -4.88
N ASN A 215 24.33 11.96 -3.71
CA ASN A 215 25.47 12.87 -3.59
C ASN A 215 26.58 12.50 -4.57
N GLN A 216 26.91 11.22 -4.73
CA GLN A 216 27.98 10.79 -5.64
C GLN A 216 27.69 11.13 -7.11
N LEU A 217 26.43 11.13 -7.53
CA LEU A 217 26.04 11.45 -8.91
C LEU A 217 25.71 12.92 -9.17
N LEU A 218 25.35 13.69 -8.15
CA LEU A 218 25.02 15.09 -8.29
C LEU A 218 26.29 15.94 -8.41
N GLU A 219 26.31 16.91 -9.32
CA GLU A 219 27.37 17.92 -9.36
C GLU A 219 27.38 18.77 -8.09
N VAL A 220 28.56 19.24 -7.65
CA VAL A 220 28.60 20.27 -6.60
C VAL A 220 27.94 21.53 -7.16
N GLY A 221 26.95 22.04 -6.45
CA GLY A 221 26.09 23.12 -6.90
C GLY A 221 24.75 22.66 -7.50
N GLY A 222 24.62 21.37 -7.83
CA GLY A 222 23.38 20.75 -8.31
C GLY A 222 22.31 20.65 -7.24
N ILE A 223 21.08 20.39 -7.67
CA ILE A 223 19.89 20.34 -6.81
C ILE A 223 19.25 18.95 -6.76
N THR A 224 18.65 18.60 -5.64
CA THR A 224 17.93 17.34 -5.47
C THR A 224 16.58 17.55 -4.82
N LEU A 225 15.56 16.86 -5.32
CA LEU A 225 14.20 16.93 -4.77
C LEU A 225 13.62 15.53 -4.53
N HIS A 226 13.09 15.31 -3.33
CA HIS A 226 12.43 14.06 -3.01
C HIS A 226 11.10 14.31 -2.32
N ALA A 227 10.01 13.82 -2.92
CA ALA A 227 8.69 13.78 -2.31
C ALA A 227 8.31 12.34 -1.99
N THR A 228 7.82 12.08 -0.78
CA THR A 228 7.49 10.74 -0.26
C THR A 228 6.37 10.84 0.77
N HIS A 229 6.00 9.72 1.38
CA HIS A 229 4.83 9.58 2.24
C HIS A 229 5.10 9.95 3.70
N ASN A 230 4.20 10.72 4.31
CA ASN A 230 4.15 10.95 5.76
C ASN A 230 3.15 10.02 6.44
N ALA A 231 1.84 10.17 6.19
CA ALA A 231 0.79 9.31 6.72
C ALA A 231 -0.03 8.75 5.55
N TRP A 232 0.54 7.77 4.86
CA TRP A 232 -0.07 7.12 3.70
C TRP A 232 -0.39 5.64 3.97
N PRO A 233 -1.45 5.07 3.35
CA PRO A 233 -1.74 3.65 3.44
C PRO A 233 -0.54 2.77 3.11
N ILE A 234 -0.48 1.58 3.73
CA ILE A 234 0.51 0.57 3.36
C ILE A 234 0.21 0.09 1.93
N HIS A 235 1.23 0.05 1.08
CA HIS A 235 1.13 -0.37 -0.32
C HIS A 235 2.40 -1.10 -0.78
N GLU A 236 2.36 -1.74 -1.95
CA GLU A 236 3.52 -2.41 -2.59
C GLU A 236 4.37 -3.33 -1.68
N VAL A 237 3.68 -4.01 -0.76
CA VAL A 237 4.29 -4.93 0.20
C VAL A 237 4.96 -6.13 -0.50
N PRO A 238 6.11 -6.63 0.01
CA PRO A 238 6.69 -6.33 1.32
C PRO A 238 7.63 -5.11 1.36
N TRP A 239 7.74 -4.33 0.29
CA TRP A 239 8.72 -3.24 0.16
C TRP A 239 8.14 -1.87 0.50
N ASP A 240 7.50 -1.75 1.65
CA ASP A 240 7.01 -0.46 2.18
C ASP A 240 7.50 -0.33 3.63
N PHE A 241 8.49 0.54 3.80
CA PHE A 241 9.37 0.56 4.98
C PHE A 241 9.16 1.79 5.84
N TRP A 242 9.01 2.96 5.22
CA TRP A 242 9.18 4.24 5.92
C TRP A 242 8.00 5.19 5.71
N ARG A 243 7.77 5.97 6.76
CA ARG A 243 6.86 7.11 6.79
C ARG A 243 7.68 8.28 7.32
N PHE A 244 7.88 9.29 6.50
CA PHE A 244 8.87 10.35 6.74
C PHE A 244 8.22 11.58 7.36
N SER A 245 8.93 12.22 8.29
CA SER A 245 8.74 13.64 8.62
C SER A 245 9.68 14.49 7.77
N ASP A 246 9.46 15.80 7.76
CA ASP A 246 10.37 16.76 7.13
C ASP A 246 11.77 16.70 7.79
N GLU A 247 11.83 16.53 9.11
CA GLU A 247 13.08 16.30 9.84
C GLU A 247 13.80 15.03 9.40
N ALA A 248 13.08 13.95 9.11
CA ALA A 248 13.70 12.72 8.61
C ALA A 248 14.38 12.96 7.25
N LEU A 249 13.75 13.74 6.37
CA LEU A 249 14.37 14.13 5.10
C LEU A 249 15.58 15.07 5.30
N LYS A 250 15.50 16.03 6.23
CA LYS A 250 16.64 16.92 6.55
C LYS A 250 17.86 16.14 7.05
N VAL A 251 17.65 15.04 7.79
CA VAL A 251 18.74 14.14 8.22
C VAL A 251 19.38 13.44 7.02
N LEU A 252 18.56 12.94 6.08
CA LEU A 252 19.03 12.28 4.85
C LEU A 252 19.76 13.23 3.90
N PHE A 253 19.38 14.51 3.86
CA PHE A 253 20.00 15.54 3.03
C PHE A 253 20.73 16.58 3.90
N SER A 254 21.54 16.10 4.83
CA SER A 254 22.22 16.93 5.83
C SER A 254 23.58 17.46 5.36
N PRO A 255 24.13 18.49 6.03
CA PRO A 255 25.48 18.98 5.77
C PRO A 255 26.57 17.92 5.91
N ALA A 256 26.38 16.91 6.77
CA ALA A 256 27.31 15.79 6.92
C ALA A 256 27.43 14.93 5.64
N LEU A 257 26.37 14.89 4.83
CA LEU A 257 26.32 14.27 3.51
C LEU A 257 26.64 15.26 2.37
N GLY A 258 27.06 16.49 2.70
CA GLY A 258 27.40 17.50 1.71
C GLY A 258 26.20 18.21 1.09
N PHE A 259 25.05 18.22 1.77
CA PHE A 259 23.85 18.92 1.33
C PHE A 259 23.49 20.12 2.21
N GLU A 260 22.92 21.14 1.58
CA GLU A 260 22.24 22.25 2.22
C GLU A 260 20.75 22.19 1.85
N VAL A 261 19.87 22.04 2.84
CA VAL A 261 18.42 22.02 2.60
C VAL A 261 17.95 23.43 2.30
N ILE A 262 17.36 23.62 1.11
CA ILE A 262 16.72 24.87 0.70
C ILE A 262 15.35 24.96 1.38
N ALA A 263 14.56 23.89 1.29
CA ALA A 263 13.24 23.79 1.92
C ALA A 263 12.86 22.33 2.17
N ALA A 264 12.06 22.10 3.20
CA ALA A 264 11.37 20.82 3.42
C ALA A 264 10.03 21.10 4.09
N GLY A 265 9.00 20.33 3.74
CA GLY A 265 7.66 20.57 4.24
C GLY A 265 6.65 19.51 3.83
N TYR A 266 5.44 19.66 4.34
CA TYR A 266 4.36 18.70 4.19
C TYR A 266 3.33 19.13 3.13
N PHE A 267 2.59 18.17 2.58
CA PHE A 267 1.47 18.39 1.68
C PHE A 267 0.36 17.34 1.90
N ASP A 268 -0.79 17.57 1.28
CA ASP A 268 -2.01 16.76 1.45
C ASP A 268 -2.45 16.59 2.92
N PRO A 269 -2.95 17.65 3.58
CA PRO A 269 -3.42 17.56 4.96
C PRO A 269 -4.44 16.44 5.18
N ALA A 270 -4.21 15.65 6.23
CA ALA A 270 -5.00 14.47 6.57
C ALA A 270 -5.35 14.46 8.08
N ARG A 271 -6.29 13.59 8.45
CA ARG A 271 -6.73 13.36 9.83
C ARG A 271 -6.65 11.87 10.17
N ILE A 272 -6.25 11.56 11.39
CA ILE A 272 -6.14 10.16 11.86
C ILE A 272 -7.38 9.79 12.63
N TYR A 273 -8.07 8.75 12.17
CA TYR A 273 -9.19 8.12 12.85
C TYR A 273 -8.82 6.69 13.20
N LEU A 274 -9.08 6.29 14.44
CA LEU A 274 -8.87 4.91 14.89
C LEU A 274 -10.16 4.11 14.71
N ASP A 275 -10.07 2.89 14.21
CA ASP A 275 -11.20 1.95 14.12
C ASP A 275 -11.84 1.65 15.48
N SER A 276 -11.04 1.74 16.55
CA SER A 276 -11.48 1.62 17.92
C SER A 276 -10.85 2.73 18.75
N LEU A 277 -11.69 3.60 19.28
CA LEU A 277 -11.24 4.70 20.12
C LEU A 277 -10.82 4.16 21.50
N HIS A 278 -9.64 4.58 21.95
CA HIS A 278 -9.15 4.32 23.30
C HIS A 278 -9.16 5.63 24.10
N ALA A 279 -9.35 5.54 25.42
CA ALA A 279 -9.34 6.70 26.29
C ALA A 279 -8.03 7.50 26.14
N GLY A 280 -8.14 8.82 25.97
CA GLY A 280 -7.01 9.72 25.75
C GLY A 280 -6.71 10.02 24.27
N PHE A 281 -7.38 9.37 23.32
CA PHE A 281 -7.22 9.60 21.88
C PHE A 281 -8.42 10.33 21.24
N GLU A 282 -9.35 10.85 22.03
CA GLU A 282 -10.57 11.52 21.57
C GLU A 282 -10.26 12.74 20.69
N LEU A 283 -9.14 13.41 20.95
CA LEU A 283 -8.67 14.59 20.22
C LEU A 283 -7.70 14.25 19.09
N LEU A 284 -7.41 12.98 18.81
CA LEU A 284 -6.48 12.62 17.73
C LEU A 284 -6.90 13.20 16.37
N PRO A 285 -8.19 13.23 15.98
CA PRO A 285 -8.61 13.85 14.72
C PRO A 285 -8.48 15.38 14.69
N THR A 286 -8.22 16.06 15.82
CA THR A 286 -8.04 17.52 15.83
C THR A 286 -6.61 17.93 15.48
N VAL A 287 -5.66 17.01 15.61
CA VAL A 287 -4.26 17.20 15.21
C VAL A 287 -4.11 16.84 13.73
N PRO A 288 -3.45 17.68 12.91
CA PRO A 288 -3.24 17.36 11.51
C PRO A 288 -2.16 16.29 11.34
N ALA A 289 -2.38 15.44 10.34
CA ALA A 289 -1.35 14.62 9.70
C ALA A 289 -1.23 15.06 8.24
N PHE A 290 -0.36 14.42 7.47
CA PHE A 290 -0.11 14.79 6.07
C PHE A 290 0.03 13.53 5.22
N GLY A 291 -0.48 13.53 4.00
CA GLY A 291 -0.31 12.43 3.06
C GLY A 291 1.16 12.32 2.64
N GLY A 292 1.80 13.46 2.38
CA GLY A 292 3.17 13.51 1.89
C GLY A 292 4.05 14.58 2.51
N VAL A 293 5.33 14.45 2.22
CA VAL A 293 6.41 15.33 2.65
C VAL A 293 7.44 15.43 1.53
N ALA A 294 8.04 16.60 1.36
CA ALA A 294 9.07 16.84 0.36
C ALA A 294 10.29 17.57 0.94
N VAL A 295 11.43 17.40 0.28
CA VAL A 295 12.67 18.15 0.51
C VAL A 295 13.25 18.60 -0.82
N LEU A 296 13.74 19.84 -0.86
CA LEU A 296 14.57 20.41 -1.90
C LEU A 296 15.91 20.80 -1.27
N ALA A 297 17.01 20.26 -1.78
CA ALA A 297 18.34 20.51 -1.26
C ALA A 297 19.35 20.77 -2.38
N LYS A 298 20.43 21.47 -2.04
CA LYS A 298 21.58 21.72 -2.91
C LYS A 298 22.77 20.90 -2.43
N LYS A 299 23.51 20.28 -3.34
CA LYS A 299 24.81 19.71 -3.00
C LYS A 299 25.84 20.82 -2.89
N VAL A 300 26.50 20.90 -1.74
CA VAL A 300 27.55 21.90 -1.44
C VAL A 300 28.94 21.28 -1.31
N ALA A 301 29.04 19.96 -1.13
CA ALA A 301 30.30 19.24 -1.08
C ALA A 301 30.12 17.77 -1.45
N ASP A 302 31.21 17.12 -1.88
CA ASP A 302 31.28 15.67 -1.96
C ASP A 302 31.30 15.03 -0.56
N VAL A 303 30.70 13.86 -0.43
CA VAL A 303 30.84 13.03 0.78
C VAL A 303 32.31 12.67 0.97
N VAL A 304 32.87 13.07 2.12
CA VAL A 304 34.25 12.73 2.49
C VAL A 304 34.31 11.28 2.97
N PRO A 305 35.03 10.38 2.27
CA PRO A 305 35.14 8.98 2.67
C PRO A 305 35.67 8.84 4.10
N GLY A 306 35.05 7.95 4.89
CA GLY A 306 35.46 7.68 6.28
C GLY A 306 34.98 8.69 7.32
N ARG A 307 34.49 9.87 6.91
CA ARG A 307 33.90 10.87 7.83
C ARG A 307 32.41 10.65 8.07
N PHE A 308 31.75 9.92 7.17
CA PHE A 308 30.33 9.59 7.23
C PHE A 308 30.10 8.21 6.60
N ASN A 309 29.43 7.30 7.30
CA ASN A 309 29.30 5.91 6.87
C ASN A 309 27.98 5.26 7.30
N TRP A 310 27.30 4.62 6.35
CA TRP A 310 26.13 3.77 6.55
C TRP A 310 26.27 2.41 5.84
N ASN A 311 27.39 1.73 6.04
CA ASN A 311 27.71 0.47 5.36
C ASN A 311 26.80 -0.67 5.84
N ALA A 312 25.69 -0.87 5.15
CA ALA A 312 24.91 -2.11 5.13
C ALA A 312 24.47 -2.34 3.68
N THR A 313 24.26 -3.59 3.28
CA THR A 313 23.75 -3.95 1.94
C THR A 313 22.28 -4.38 2.04
N VAL A 314 21.56 -4.34 0.91
CA VAL A 314 20.14 -4.76 0.87
C VAL A 314 20.02 -6.23 1.27
N GLU A 315 20.97 -7.06 0.83
CA GLU A 315 21.05 -8.47 1.19
C GLU A 315 21.28 -8.68 2.69
N GLU A 316 22.12 -7.87 3.34
CA GLU A 316 22.34 -7.95 4.80
C GLU A 316 21.11 -7.53 5.61
N ILE A 317 20.35 -6.54 5.13
CA ILE A 317 19.19 -6.00 5.85
C ILE A 317 17.92 -6.82 5.61
N LEU A 318 17.70 -7.31 4.39
CA LEU A 318 16.45 -7.96 3.98
C LEU A 318 16.61 -9.45 3.63
N GLY A 319 17.82 -9.93 3.36
CA GLY A 319 18.10 -11.27 2.84
C GLY A 319 18.11 -11.33 1.30
N SER A 320 18.71 -12.38 0.73
CA SER A 320 18.90 -12.52 -0.72
C SER A 320 17.63 -12.88 -1.52
N SER A 321 16.57 -13.34 -0.84
CA SER A 321 15.34 -13.82 -1.48
C SER A 321 14.24 -12.76 -1.60
N THR A 322 14.47 -11.52 -1.17
CA THR A 322 13.48 -10.44 -1.19
C THR A 322 13.91 -9.33 -2.13
N HIS A 323 12.97 -8.89 -2.94
CA HIS A 323 13.12 -7.80 -3.91
C HIS A 323 11.80 -7.03 -3.99
N TYR A 324 11.87 -5.79 -4.46
CA TYR A 324 10.68 -5.00 -4.73
C TYR A 324 9.74 -5.78 -5.67
N PRO A 325 8.41 -5.83 -5.46
CA PRO A 325 7.55 -6.73 -6.22
C PRO A 325 7.58 -6.48 -7.73
N ALA A 326 7.70 -7.54 -8.53
CA ALA A 326 7.59 -7.44 -9.98
C ALA A 326 6.25 -6.81 -10.39
N PRO A 327 6.21 -6.03 -11.49
CA PRO A 327 4.97 -5.45 -12.00
C PRO A 327 3.88 -6.51 -12.12
N ALA A 328 2.65 -6.18 -11.70
CA ALA A 328 1.52 -7.06 -11.91
C ALA A 328 1.36 -7.32 -13.42
N GLN A 329 1.63 -8.56 -13.87
CA GLN A 329 1.28 -8.97 -15.22
C GLN A 329 -0.23 -8.78 -15.39
N MET A 330 -0.68 -8.03 -16.40
CA MET A 330 -2.08 -8.07 -16.83
C MET A 330 -2.37 -9.49 -17.32
N GLN A 331 -2.78 -10.36 -16.39
CA GLN A 331 -3.30 -11.67 -16.70
C GLN A 331 -4.78 -11.50 -17.09
N LEU A 332 -5.09 -11.81 -18.34
CA LEU A 332 -6.44 -12.29 -18.68
C LEU A 332 -6.77 -13.44 -17.69
N GLY A 333 -7.88 -13.33 -16.97
CA GLY A 333 -8.28 -14.22 -15.86
C GLY A 333 -8.42 -15.70 -16.24
N LYS A 334 -8.54 -16.68 -15.32
CA LYS A 334 -9.12 -16.79 -13.94
C LYS A 334 -8.54 -18.07 -13.27
N PRO A 335 -8.94 -18.53 -12.06
CA PRO A 335 -9.58 -17.88 -10.89
C PRO A 335 -8.78 -18.07 -9.56
N LYS A 336 -9.11 -17.26 -8.53
CA LYS A 336 -8.64 -17.35 -7.13
C LYS A 336 -9.10 -18.65 -6.45
N GLU A 337 -8.42 -19.21 -5.45
CA GLU A 337 -8.39 -18.82 -4.01
C GLU A 337 -7.58 -19.91 -3.23
N ARG A 338 -6.98 -19.79 -2.03
CA ARG A 338 -6.86 -18.75 -0.99
C ARG A 338 -5.86 -19.23 0.11
N ILE A 339 -4.86 -18.40 0.40
CA ILE A 339 -4.29 -17.95 1.69
C ILE A 339 -4.06 -18.97 2.84
N SER A 340 -2.81 -19.07 3.33
CA SER A 340 -2.44 -18.62 4.71
C SER A 340 -0.95 -18.88 5.03
N ASN A 341 -0.14 -17.84 4.86
CA ASN A 341 0.92 -17.50 5.83
C ASN A 341 0.23 -16.84 7.03
N PRO A 342 0.86 -16.52 8.19
CA PRO A 342 2.29 -16.31 8.43
C PRO A 342 2.71 -16.85 9.83
N SER A 343 3.96 -16.79 10.27
CA SER A 343 4.39 -15.70 11.16
C SER A 343 5.85 -15.83 11.56
N LEU A 344 6.59 -14.75 11.27
CA LEU A 344 7.57 -14.18 12.19
C LEU A 344 7.05 -14.18 13.64
N SER A 345 7.90 -14.57 14.58
CA SER A 345 7.89 -14.04 15.95
C SER A 345 9.26 -13.40 16.19
N ARG A 346 9.36 -12.07 16.30
CA ARG A 346 9.18 -11.29 17.54
C ARG A 346 9.95 -11.85 18.74
N GLN A 347 10.97 -11.13 19.16
CA GLN A 347 11.30 -10.94 20.57
C GLN A 347 10.97 -9.46 20.87
N SER A 348 10.01 -9.11 21.73
CA SER A 348 9.83 -9.31 23.18
C SER A 348 10.20 -8.03 23.92
N ILE A 349 9.22 -7.40 24.58
CA ILE A 349 9.48 -6.51 25.71
C ILE A 349 8.43 -6.81 26.80
N ALA A 350 8.98 -7.00 28.01
CA ALA A 350 8.37 -7.21 29.32
C ALA A 350 7.31 -6.14 29.69
N ALA A 351 6.12 -6.47 30.18
CA ALA A 351 5.71 -6.98 31.50
C ALA A 351 5.47 -5.88 32.58
N GLN A 352 4.19 -5.69 32.93
CA GLN A 352 3.69 -5.01 34.14
C GLN A 352 2.80 -5.98 34.96
N PRO A 353 2.79 -5.93 36.31
CA PRO A 353 1.85 -6.68 37.20
C PRO A 353 0.81 -5.72 37.85
N PRO A 354 -0.20 -6.16 38.65
CA PRO A 354 -0.80 -7.47 38.86
C PRO A 354 -2.35 -7.41 38.64
N ALA A 355 -2.81 -7.17 37.42
CA ALA A 355 -4.13 -7.67 36.96
C ALA A 355 -4.05 -9.16 36.57
N SER A 356 -2.92 -9.79 36.88
CA SER A 356 -2.35 -10.89 36.12
C SER A 356 -2.78 -12.25 36.67
N GLN A 357 -3.02 -12.46 37.96
CA GLN A 357 -3.25 -13.82 38.44
C GLN A 357 -4.58 -14.43 37.98
N GLU A 358 -5.69 -13.68 38.01
CA GLU A 358 -6.99 -14.17 37.54
C GLU A 358 -7.01 -14.31 36.00
N LYS A 359 -6.39 -13.35 35.31
CA LYS A 359 -6.22 -13.40 33.85
C LYS A 359 -5.29 -14.53 33.44
N VAL A 360 -4.21 -14.79 34.17
CA VAL A 360 -3.29 -15.93 33.98
C VAL A 360 -4.01 -17.23 34.28
N LYS A 361 -4.89 -17.30 35.28
CA LYS A 361 -5.70 -18.48 35.57
C LYS A 361 -6.72 -18.77 34.46
N GLN A 362 -7.38 -17.74 33.94
CA GLN A 362 -8.27 -17.85 32.78
C GLN A 362 -7.50 -18.24 31.51
N LEU A 363 -6.34 -17.62 31.27
CA LEU A 363 -5.48 -17.93 30.14
C LEU A 363 -4.94 -19.36 30.24
N ARG A 364 -4.53 -19.83 31.42
CA ARG A 364 -4.12 -21.22 31.64
C ARG A 364 -5.25 -22.21 31.34
N LYS A 365 -6.49 -21.92 31.78
CA LYS A 365 -7.66 -22.72 31.40
C LYS A 365 -7.87 -22.74 29.88
N LYS A 366 -7.73 -21.60 29.21
CA LYS A 366 -7.88 -21.50 27.76
C LYS A 366 -6.77 -22.24 27.00
N VAL A 367 -5.52 -22.13 27.46
CA VAL A 367 -4.37 -22.86 26.91
C VAL A 367 -4.56 -24.37 27.07
N ASN A 368 -5.00 -24.85 28.24
CA ASN A 368 -5.24 -26.28 28.44
C ASN A 368 -6.37 -26.80 27.54
N ARG A 369 -7.44 -26.02 27.34
CA ARG A 369 -8.51 -26.36 26.40
C ARG A 369 -8.02 -26.40 24.95
N LEU A 370 -7.14 -25.48 24.56
CA LEU A 370 -6.55 -25.46 23.23
C LEU A 370 -5.58 -26.62 23.01
N LYS A 371 -4.76 -26.97 24.01
CA LYS A 371 -3.86 -28.14 23.96
C LYS A 371 -4.64 -29.44 23.76
N SER A 372 -5.72 -29.65 24.53
CA SER A 372 -6.56 -30.84 24.35
C SER A 372 -7.24 -30.89 22.97
N ARG A 373 -7.64 -29.74 22.40
CA ARG A 373 -8.17 -29.70 21.02
C ARG A 373 -7.09 -30.00 19.99
N LEU A 374 -5.87 -29.54 20.21
CA LEU A 374 -4.73 -29.81 19.34
C LEU A 374 -4.39 -31.32 19.35
N GLU A 375 -4.29 -31.94 20.53
CA GLU A 375 -4.06 -33.38 20.67
C GLU A 375 -5.15 -34.23 19.99
N ASN A 376 -6.42 -33.81 20.11
CA ASN A 376 -7.52 -34.47 19.39
C ASN A 376 -7.38 -34.30 17.87
N SER A 377 -6.97 -33.12 17.39
CA SER A 377 -6.82 -32.85 15.96
C SER A 377 -5.63 -33.61 15.38
N ASP A 378 -4.51 -33.72 16.12
CA ASP A 378 -3.35 -34.52 15.74
C ASP A 378 -3.70 -36.02 15.67
N SER A 379 -4.54 -36.49 16.61
CA SER A 379 -5.06 -37.85 16.59
C SER A 379 -5.96 -38.11 15.38
N GLU A 380 -6.83 -37.15 15.02
CA GLU A 380 -7.67 -37.23 13.81
C GLU A 380 -6.83 -37.20 12.52
N ILE A 381 -5.80 -36.35 12.46
CA ILE A 381 -4.88 -36.28 11.32
C ILE A 381 -4.11 -37.59 11.18
N ALA A 382 -3.63 -38.18 12.28
CA ALA A 382 -2.96 -39.48 12.26
C ALA A 382 -3.90 -40.58 11.71
N ALA A 383 -5.16 -40.61 12.17
CA ALA A 383 -6.15 -41.55 11.68
C ALA A 383 -6.49 -41.34 10.19
N LEU A 384 -6.55 -40.08 9.73
CA LEU A 384 -6.76 -39.76 8.32
C LEU A 384 -5.57 -40.13 7.44
N LYS A 385 -4.34 -39.93 7.92
CA LYS A 385 -3.12 -40.36 7.22
C LYS A 385 -3.08 -41.88 7.06
N GLU A 386 -3.48 -42.63 8.09
CA GLU A 386 -3.58 -44.08 8.01
C GLU A 386 -4.63 -44.53 6.99
N LYS A 387 -5.79 -43.83 6.95
CA LYS A 387 -6.81 -44.08 5.90
C LYS A 387 -6.31 -43.76 4.50
N ILE A 388 -5.56 -42.68 4.31
CA ILE A 388 -4.97 -42.33 3.00
C ILE A 388 -3.97 -43.39 2.59
N ALA A 389 -3.06 -43.83 3.47
CA ALA A 389 -2.10 -44.89 3.17
C ALA A 389 -2.81 -46.22 2.82
N ALA A 390 -3.91 -46.54 3.52
CA ALA A 390 -4.75 -47.70 3.18
C ALA A 390 -5.44 -47.54 1.82
N MET A 391 -5.89 -46.33 1.46
CA MET A 391 -6.45 -46.05 0.14
C MET A 391 -5.40 -46.14 -0.97
N GLU A 392 -4.21 -45.59 -0.78
CA GLU A 392 -3.13 -45.58 -1.78
C GLU A 392 -2.55 -46.98 -2.04
N SER A 393 -2.54 -47.83 -1.03
CA SER A 393 -2.13 -49.22 -1.16
C SER A 393 -3.21 -50.12 -1.79
N SER A 394 -4.45 -49.62 -1.93
CA SER A 394 -5.56 -50.38 -2.51
C SER A 394 -5.34 -50.69 -4.00
N LYS A 395 -5.85 -51.84 -4.44
CA LYS A 395 -5.78 -52.26 -5.84
C LYS A 395 -6.44 -51.25 -6.78
N PHE A 396 -7.50 -50.58 -6.32
CA PHE A 396 -8.20 -49.56 -7.08
C PHE A 396 -7.31 -48.33 -7.35
N TRP A 397 -6.61 -47.83 -6.34
CA TRP A 397 -5.72 -46.68 -6.49
C TRP A 397 -4.57 -46.98 -7.44
N LYS A 398 -3.93 -48.15 -7.30
CA LYS A 398 -2.87 -48.59 -8.22
C LYS A 398 -3.34 -48.73 -9.67
N LEU A 399 -4.57 -49.19 -9.89
CA LEU A 399 -5.17 -49.27 -11.23
C LEU A 399 -5.41 -47.88 -11.82
N ARG A 400 -5.96 -46.97 -11.01
CA ARG A 400 -6.18 -45.56 -11.41
C ARG A 400 -4.87 -44.88 -11.77
N THR A 401 -3.81 -45.06 -10.98
CA THR A 401 -2.50 -44.47 -11.25
C THR A 401 -1.91 -44.99 -12.56
N ARG A 402 -1.98 -46.30 -12.81
CA ARG A 402 -1.55 -46.88 -14.10
C ARG A 402 -2.36 -46.38 -15.29
N TRP A 403 -3.67 -46.22 -15.13
CA TRP A 403 -4.53 -45.67 -16.19
C TRP A 403 -4.17 -44.21 -16.52
N MET A 404 -3.88 -43.40 -15.51
CA MET A 404 -3.46 -42.00 -15.70
C MET A 404 -2.09 -41.89 -16.40
N GLN A 405 -1.13 -42.76 -16.04
CA GLN A 405 0.17 -42.83 -16.73
C GLN A 405 0.02 -43.24 -18.20
N LEU A 406 -0.84 -44.23 -18.49
CA LEU A 406 -1.12 -44.64 -19.86
C LEU A 406 -1.78 -43.52 -20.68
N LYS A 407 -2.65 -42.74 -20.05
CA LYS A 407 -3.33 -41.59 -20.67
C LYS A 407 -2.36 -40.46 -21.05
N GLN A 408 -1.33 -40.20 -20.25
CA GLN A 408 -0.26 -39.24 -20.57
C GLN A 408 0.61 -39.69 -21.74
N ILE A 409 0.91 -40.99 -21.87
CA ILE A 409 1.69 -41.54 -22.99
C ILE A 409 0.90 -41.44 -24.30
N LEU A 410 -0.41 -41.65 -24.25
CA LEU A 410 -1.27 -41.64 -25.45
C LEU A 410 -1.67 -40.24 -25.92
N ASN A 411 -1.47 -39.19 -25.11
CA ASN A 411 -1.87 -37.83 -25.47
C ASN A 411 -0.93 -36.76 -24.85
N PRO A 412 0.30 -36.61 -25.38
CA PRO A 412 1.36 -35.81 -24.76
C PRO A 412 1.08 -34.29 -24.72
N ASP A 413 0.18 -33.76 -25.57
CA ASP A 413 -0.19 -32.33 -25.60
C ASP A 413 -1.49 -32.00 -24.83
N SER A 414 -2.00 -32.92 -24.01
CA SER A 414 -3.11 -32.61 -23.10
C SER A 414 -2.60 -32.01 -21.77
N GLN A 415 -3.18 -30.88 -21.35
CA GLN A 415 -2.80 -30.07 -20.17
C GLN A 415 -2.86 -30.76 -18.78
N ASP A 416 -2.97 -32.09 -18.72
CA ASP A 416 -2.98 -32.87 -17.47
C ASP A 416 -1.57 -33.37 -17.04
N ALA A 417 -0.50 -32.79 -17.60
CA ALA A 417 0.89 -33.24 -17.39
C ALA A 417 1.61 -32.65 -16.15
N ASN A 418 0.97 -31.77 -15.35
CA ASN A 418 1.66 -30.99 -14.31
C ASN A 418 1.37 -31.35 -12.84
N THR A 419 0.83 -32.54 -12.55
CA THR A 419 0.55 -32.94 -11.15
C THR A 419 1.30 -34.17 -10.63
N MET A 420 2.40 -34.60 -11.26
CA MET A 420 3.16 -35.76 -10.76
C MET A 420 4.68 -35.61 -10.63
N ASN A 421 5.27 -34.42 -10.80
CA ASN A 421 6.72 -34.23 -10.63
C ASN A 421 7.18 -33.65 -9.28
N ALA A 422 6.27 -33.46 -8.32
CA ALA A 422 6.59 -32.83 -7.02
C ALA A 422 6.58 -33.75 -5.79
N VAL A 423 6.30 -35.06 -5.94
CA VAL A 423 6.21 -35.99 -4.77
C VAL A 423 7.32 -37.04 -4.72
N GLU A 424 8.12 -37.24 -5.78
CA GLU A 424 9.17 -38.29 -5.80
C GLU A 424 10.64 -37.79 -5.72
N ARG A 425 10.90 -36.49 -5.53
CA ARG A 425 12.27 -35.96 -5.32
C ARG A 425 12.54 -35.49 -3.90
N GLY A 426 12.26 -36.38 -2.95
CA GLY A 426 12.46 -36.15 -1.51
C GLY A 426 13.07 -37.35 -0.79
N THR A 427 14.07 -38.01 -1.38
CA THR A 427 14.91 -38.98 -0.68
C THR A 427 16.28 -39.04 -1.34
N GLU A 428 17.32 -38.95 -0.50
CA GLU A 428 18.77 -39.11 -0.78
C GLU A 428 19.55 -37.88 -1.29
N CYS A 429 20.21 -37.16 -0.36
CA CYS A 429 21.67 -37.20 -0.25
C CYS A 429 22.16 -36.61 1.09
N LYS A 430 23.35 -37.06 1.51
CA LYS A 430 24.05 -36.85 2.78
C LYS A 430 24.48 -35.40 3.05
#